data_AF-A0A9W3DRA9-F1
#
_entry.id   AF-A0A9W3DRA9-F1
#
_cell.length_a   1.000
_cell.length_b   1.000
_cell.length_c   1.000
_cell.angle_alpha   90.00
_cell.angle_beta   90.00
_cell.angle_gamma   90.00
#
_symmetry.space_group_name_H-M   'P 1'
#
loop_
_entity.id
_entity.type
_entity.pdbx_description
1 polymer ?
#
loop_
_entity_poly.entity_id
_entity_poly.type
_entity_poly.pdbx_seq_one_letter_code
_entity_poly.pdbx_strand_id
1 'polypeptide(L)'
;MGIFPGFGGWISQNTQQPKKSENVKSKPVRETKTHHERDEMEQLKLWRDANKKKQYQEPPPAVKMRVDHKFDGLSRMEMEFILGIPPQTAYDVLTNEDNISQSREKNDRALLTAVSRIVTPERDEGPGHRPIVKVEKELAWKFLFLSGTLPIRLIVLENPKKLRVLYLKDAKGIRTMETFEGSYTVEPLYVDAERLCKRIKPKSPEEYRKCSGGKGRIASKVKVEQTFRPASPWDLPLLSSYMRRFTVETTKKVAEDLQMRASDLRGIPEYKGEY
;
A
#
# COMPACT_ATOMS: atom_id res chain seq x y z
N MET A 1 -29.94 -7.95 -4.05
CA MET A 1 -29.29 -6.69 -4.43
C MET A 1 -27.80 -6.84 -4.10
N GLY A 2 -27.02 -7.23 -5.11
CA GLY A 2 -25.60 -7.57 -4.94
C GLY A 2 -24.69 -6.36 -5.13
N ILE A 3 -23.68 -6.21 -4.27
CA ILE A 3 -22.73 -5.09 -4.28
C ILE A 3 -21.32 -5.67 -4.38
N PHE A 4 -20.89 -6.06 -5.59
CA PHE A 4 -19.49 -6.19 -5.98
C PHE A 4 -19.41 -6.15 -7.51
N PRO A 5 -18.84 -5.11 -8.14
CA PRO A 5 -18.26 -5.26 -9.46
C PRO A 5 -16.88 -5.92 -9.33
N GLY A 6 -16.61 -6.87 -10.21
CA GLY A 6 -15.56 -7.87 -10.08
C GLY A 6 -14.12 -7.38 -10.24
N PHE A 7 -13.21 -8.21 -9.71
CA PHE A 7 -11.80 -8.22 -10.07
C PHE A 7 -11.64 -8.59 -11.55
N GLY A 8 -11.22 -7.62 -12.37
CA GLY A 8 -10.91 -7.81 -13.79
C GLY A 8 -11.16 -6.55 -14.62
N GLY A 9 -10.47 -5.45 -14.30
CA GLY A 9 -10.63 -4.22 -15.08
C GLY A 9 -9.80 -3.06 -14.54
N TRP A 10 -8.48 -3.12 -14.69
CA TRP A 10 -7.63 -1.93 -14.87
C TRP A 10 -6.20 -2.36 -15.22
N ILE A 11 -6.00 -2.70 -16.48
CA ILE A 11 -4.71 -2.50 -17.15
C ILE A 11 -4.97 -1.38 -18.17
N SER A 12 -4.33 -0.23 -17.96
CA SER A 12 -4.09 0.81 -18.97
C SER A 12 -5.31 1.26 -19.82
N GLN A 13 -6.15 2.14 -19.29
CA GLN A 13 -6.97 3.00 -20.17
C GLN A 13 -6.15 4.22 -20.60
N ASN A 14 -5.29 4.02 -21.60
CA ASN A 14 -4.93 5.09 -22.52
C ASN A 14 -5.35 4.62 -23.91
N THR A 15 -6.61 4.87 -24.27
CA THR A 15 -7.07 4.77 -25.64
C THR A 15 -8.15 5.81 -25.83
N GLN A 16 -7.79 6.83 -26.60
CA GLN A 16 -8.68 7.87 -27.09
C GLN A 16 -9.96 7.24 -27.65
N GLN A 17 -11.11 7.82 -27.32
CA GLN A 17 -12.39 7.47 -27.96
C GLN A 17 -12.32 7.73 -29.47
N PRO A 18 -12.84 6.80 -30.29
CA PRO A 18 -13.57 7.17 -31.49
C PRO A 18 -15.06 6.82 -31.34
N LYS A 19 -15.87 7.62 -32.05
CA LYS A 19 -17.32 7.66 -32.03
C LYS A 19 -17.99 6.33 -32.43
N LYS A 20 -19.21 6.14 -31.92
CA LYS A 20 -20.16 5.04 -32.19
C LYS A 20 -20.35 4.70 -33.68
N SER A 21 -20.37 3.39 -33.99
CA SER A 21 -21.26 2.77 -34.98
C SER A 21 -21.43 1.26 -34.69
N GLU A 22 -22.46 0.67 -35.29
CA GLU A 22 -23.28 -0.46 -34.81
C GLU A 22 -22.70 -1.89 -34.81
N ASN A 23 -23.27 -2.70 -33.91
CA ASN A 23 -23.57 -4.14 -33.97
C ASN A 23 -22.61 -5.09 -34.72
N VAL A 24 -21.69 -5.71 -33.98
CA VAL A 24 -21.28 -7.11 -34.19
C VAL A 24 -21.12 -7.78 -32.84
N LYS A 25 -21.87 -8.86 -32.59
CA LYS A 25 -21.72 -9.77 -31.44
C LYS A 25 -20.34 -10.46 -31.53
N SER A 26 -19.30 -9.84 -30.97
CA SER A 26 -17.98 -10.47 -30.82
C SER A 26 -17.99 -11.39 -29.59
N LYS A 27 -17.55 -12.63 -29.79
CA LYS A 27 -17.32 -13.62 -28.72
C LYS A 27 -16.35 -13.02 -27.68
N PRO A 28 -16.52 -13.30 -26.37
CA PRO A 28 -15.61 -12.78 -25.36
C PRO A 28 -14.23 -13.39 -25.59
N VAL A 29 -13.27 -12.53 -25.94
CA VAL A 29 -11.85 -12.87 -25.98
C VAL A 29 -11.47 -13.29 -24.57
N ARG A 30 -11.07 -14.55 -24.39
CA ARG A 30 -10.48 -15.01 -23.13
C ARG A 30 -9.13 -14.31 -22.96
N GLU A 31 -9.09 -13.27 -22.14
CA GLU A 31 -7.84 -12.63 -21.75
C GLU A 31 -6.91 -13.69 -21.13
N THR A 32 -5.78 -13.92 -21.78
CA THR A 32 -4.79 -14.88 -21.31
C THR A 32 -3.96 -14.19 -20.24
N LYS A 33 -4.20 -14.54 -18.96
CA LYS A 33 -3.43 -14.01 -17.82
C LYS A 33 -1.94 -14.25 -18.02
N THR A 34 -1.14 -13.24 -17.68
CA THR A 34 0.33 -13.34 -17.71
C THR A 34 0.82 -14.40 -16.71
N HIS A 35 2.04 -14.91 -16.90
CA HIS A 35 2.64 -15.91 -16.00
C HIS A 35 2.71 -15.39 -14.55
N HIS A 36 3.06 -14.12 -14.37
CA HIS A 36 3.17 -13.48 -13.06
C HIS A 36 1.81 -13.38 -12.33
N GLU A 37 0.74 -13.00 -13.02
CA GLU A 37 -0.60 -12.94 -12.44
C GLU A 37 -1.09 -14.31 -11.99
N ARG A 38 -0.74 -15.36 -12.74
CA ARG A 38 -1.07 -16.74 -12.36
C ARG A 38 -0.37 -17.15 -11.08
N ASP A 39 0.93 -16.85 -10.95
CA ASP A 39 1.71 -17.17 -9.74
C ASP A 39 1.17 -16.44 -8.50
N GLU A 40 0.78 -15.16 -8.62
CA GLU A 40 0.14 -14.39 -7.54
C GLU A 40 -1.20 -15.00 -7.10
N MET A 41 -2.03 -15.41 -8.06
CA MET A 41 -3.30 -16.08 -7.78
C MET A 41 -3.09 -17.44 -7.08
N GLU A 42 -2.10 -18.22 -7.50
CA GLU A 42 -1.73 -19.47 -6.82
C GLU A 42 -1.31 -19.22 -5.38
N GLN A 43 -0.50 -18.18 -5.13
CA GLN A 43 -0.10 -17.79 -3.79
C GLN A 43 -1.28 -17.34 -2.93
N LEU A 44 -2.22 -16.57 -3.47
CA LEU A 44 -3.45 -16.20 -2.74
C LEU A 44 -4.29 -17.42 -2.37
N LYS A 45 -4.38 -18.44 -3.22
CA LYS A 45 -5.05 -19.71 -2.89
C LYS A 45 -4.35 -20.42 -1.73
N LEU A 46 -3.02 -20.52 -1.75
CA LEU A 46 -2.25 -21.10 -0.65
C LEU A 46 -2.46 -20.35 0.66
N TRP A 47 -2.54 -19.01 0.62
CA TRP A 47 -2.86 -18.19 1.78
C TRP A 47 -4.25 -18.48 2.33
N ARG A 48 -5.29 -18.50 1.49
CA ARG A 48 -6.67 -18.78 1.90
C ARG A 48 -6.79 -20.17 2.52
N ASP A 49 -6.20 -21.20 1.90
CA ASP A 49 -6.29 -22.57 2.39
C ASP A 49 -5.55 -22.76 3.72
N ALA A 50 -4.44 -22.04 3.93
CA ALA A 50 -3.77 -22.02 5.23
C ALA A 50 -4.60 -21.27 6.28
N ASN A 51 -5.20 -20.13 5.92
CA ASN A 51 -5.99 -19.31 6.84
C ASN A 51 -7.24 -20.02 7.35
N LYS A 52 -7.88 -20.87 6.53
CA LYS A 52 -8.99 -21.74 6.94
C LYS A 52 -8.61 -22.68 8.09
N LYS A 53 -7.34 -23.11 8.18
CA LYS A 53 -6.84 -24.01 9.22
C LYS A 53 -6.41 -23.27 10.46
N LYS A 54 -5.59 -22.23 10.28
CA LYS A 54 -5.09 -21.37 11.35
C LYS A 54 -4.84 -19.99 10.78
N GLN A 55 -5.53 -18.99 11.34
CA GLN A 55 -5.33 -17.61 10.94
C GLN A 55 -3.87 -17.20 11.19
N TYR A 56 -3.22 -16.69 10.15
CA TYR A 56 -1.91 -16.08 10.29
C TYR A 56 -2.05 -14.74 11.00
N GLN A 57 -1.24 -14.52 12.03
CA GLN A 57 -1.21 -13.24 12.75
C GLN A 57 0.05 -12.50 12.33
N GLU A 58 -0.14 -11.37 11.65
CA GLU A 58 0.95 -10.45 11.38
C GLU A 58 1.53 -9.90 12.70
N PRO A 59 2.86 -9.84 12.86
CA PRO A 59 3.45 -9.10 13.96
C PRO A 59 3.12 -7.60 13.81
N PRO A 60 3.05 -6.86 14.93
CA PRO A 60 2.83 -5.42 14.88
C PRO A 60 3.96 -4.71 14.12
N PRO A 61 3.69 -3.56 13.47
CA PRO A 61 4.72 -2.80 12.76
C PRO A 61 5.89 -2.43 13.67
N ALA A 62 7.11 -2.74 13.21
CA ALA A 62 8.34 -2.37 13.89
C ALA A 62 8.75 -0.96 13.43
N VAL A 63 8.89 -0.02 14.37
CA VAL A 63 9.24 1.37 14.07
C VAL A 63 10.55 1.74 14.76
N LYS A 64 11.47 2.32 14.00
CA LYS A 64 12.69 2.97 14.49
C LYS A 64 12.61 4.44 14.15
N MET A 65 12.88 5.31 15.12
CA MET A 65 12.81 6.75 14.94
C MET A 65 14.14 7.37 15.35
N ARG A 66 14.67 8.25 14.50
CA ARG A 66 15.88 9.02 14.74
C ARG A 66 15.55 10.49 14.57
N VAL A 67 15.91 11.29 15.57
CA VAL A 67 15.85 12.75 15.49
C VAL A 67 17.25 13.26 15.19
N ASP A 68 17.38 14.01 14.11
CA ASP A 68 18.61 14.72 13.83
C ASP A 68 18.52 16.16 14.37
N HIS A 69 19.14 16.37 15.52
CA HIS A 69 19.20 17.68 16.16
C HIS A 69 20.14 18.65 15.43
N LYS A 70 20.99 18.17 14.50
CA LYS A 70 21.91 19.01 13.71
C LYS A 70 21.23 19.67 12.50
N PHE A 71 20.08 19.16 12.05
CA PHE A 71 19.30 19.71 10.94
C PHE A 71 17.95 20.25 11.44
N ASP A 72 18.01 21.12 12.44
CA ASP A 72 16.89 21.73 13.19
C ASP A 72 15.68 20.80 13.41
N GLY A 73 15.95 19.60 13.91
CA GLY A 73 14.90 18.69 14.34
C GLY A 73 14.23 17.89 13.23
N LEU A 74 14.88 17.69 12.08
CA LEU A 74 14.49 16.69 11.09
C LEU A 74 14.29 15.31 11.74
N SER A 75 13.18 14.65 11.45
CA SER A 75 12.87 13.31 11.96
C SER A 75 12.98 12.30 10.82
N ARG A 76 13.67 11.19 11.08
CA ARG A 76 13.74 10.02 10.20
C ARG A 76 13.04 8.85 10.87
N MET A 77 12.03 8.31 10.21
CA MET A 77 11.28 7.14 10.64
C MET A 77 11.53 6.02 9.65
N GLU A 78 12.00 4.89 10.18
CA GLU A 78 12.07 3.62 9.46
C GLU A 78 11.00 2.70 10.05
N MET A 79 10.12 2.16 9.23
CA MET A 79 9.08 1.23 9.65
C MET A 79 9.10 -0.02 8.79
N GLU A 80 8.99 -1.18 9.43
CA GLU A 80 8.83 -2.46 8.75
C GLU A 80 7.56 -3.15 9.24
N PHE A 81 6.76 -3.64 8.30
CA PHE A 81 5.60 -4.47 8.61
C PHE A 81 5.40 -5.54 7.55
N ILE A 82 4.65 -6.58 7.91
CA ILE A 82 4.41 -7.74 7.05
C ILE A 82 2.94 -7.74 6.65
N LEU A 83 2.67 -8.03 5.38
CA LEU A 83 1.35 -8.31 4.84
C LEU A 83 1.30 -9.78 4.41
N GLY A 84 0.35 -10.56 4.93
CA GLY A 84 0.16 -11.98 4.58
C GLY A 84 -0.50 -12.21 3.22
N ILE A 85 0.01 -11.52 2.19
CA ILE A 85 -0.39 -11.60 0.77
C ILE A 85 0.88 -11.45 -0.10
N PRO A 86 0.84 -11.88 -1.38
CA PRO A 86 2.04 -11.88 -2.22
C PRO A 86 2.39 -10.46 -2.74
N PRO A 87 3.64 -10.24 -3.21
CA PRO A 87 4.22 -8.90 -3.38
C PRO A 87 3.48 -7.97 -4.35
N GLN A 88 3.01 -8.47 -5.48
CA GLN A 88 2.26 -7.62 -6.41
C GLN A 88 0.90 -7.24 -5.82
N THR A 89 0.20 -8.22 -5.23
CA THR A 89 -1.07 -7.96 -4.54
C THR A 89 -0.90 -6.94 -3.41
N ALA A 90 0.18 -7.05 -2.63
CA ALA A 90 0.50 -6.07 -1.59
C ALA A 90 0.78 -4.68 -2.15
N TYR A 91 1.55 -4.59 -3.24
CA TYR A 91 1.80 -3.33 -3.93
C TYR A 91 0.49 -2.68 -4.40
N ASP A 92 -0.41 -3.46 -5.01
CA ASP A 92 -1.69 -2.98 -5.51
C ASP A 92 -2.60 -2.50 -4.36
N VAL A 93 -2.57 -3.17 -3.20
CA VAL A 93 -3.29 -2.71 -1.99
C VAL A 93 -2.75 -1.37 -1.49
N LEU A 94 -1.43 -1.14 -1.59
CA LEU A 94 -0.78 0.08 -1.15
C LEU A 94 -1.00 1.27 -2.11
N THR A 95 -1.10 1.02 -3.42
CA THR A 95 -1.25 2.07 -4.45
C THR A 95 -2.70 2.36 -4.84
N ASN A 96 -3.57 1.35 -4.77
CA ASN A 96 -4.95 1.41 -5.25
C ASN A 96 -5.95 1.56 -4.08
N GLU A 97 -5.71 2.57 -3.24
CA GLU A 97 -6.56 2.94 -2.11
C GLU A 97 -7.75 3.84 -2.53
N ASP A 98 -8.33 3.61 -3.69
CA ASP A 98 -9.58 4.27 -4.05
C ASP A 98 -10.69 3.76 -3.09
N ASN A 99 -11.23 4.66 -2.25
CA ASN A 99 -12.47 4.54 -1.49
C ASN A 99 -12.60 3.52 -0.34
N ILE A 100 -11.53 3.19 0.42
CA ILE A 100 -11.73 2.49 1.70
C ILE A 100 -11.19 3.34 2.83
N SER A 101 -12.11 3.90 3.62
CA SER A 101 -11.84 4.50 4.93
C SER A 101 -11.01 3.52 5.74
N GLN A 102 -9.77 3.88 6.04
CA GLN A 102 -8.94 3.10 6.96
C GLN A 102 -9.66 3.12 8.32
N SER A 103 -10.22 1.97 8.68
CA SER A 103 -11.44 1.81 9.49
C SER A 103 -11.22 1.92 10.99
N ARG A 104 -10.04 2.36 11.45
CA ARG A 104 -9.89 2.79 12.84
C ARG A 104 -10.52 4.15 13.03
N GLU A 105 -11.70 4.15 13.63
CA GLU A 105 -12.34 5.37 14.10
C GLU A 105 -11.48 6.05 15.18
N LYS A 106 -11.17 7.33 14.96
CA LYS A 106 -10.61 8.22 15.98
C LYS A 106 -11.61 9.35 16.21
N ASN A 107 -12.27 9.33 17.36
CA ASN A 107 -13.39 10.23 17.68
C ASN A 107 -14.54 10.12 16.63
N ASP A 108 -15.06 8.90 16.41
CA ASP A 108 -16.20 8.63 15.51
C ASP A 108 -15.98 9.03 14.03
N ARG A 109 -14.70 9.12 13.61
CA ARG A 109 -14.29 9.45 12.23
C ARG A 109 -13.18 8.52 11.76
N ALA A 110 -13.22 8.12 10.49
CA ALA A 110 -12.13 7.38 9.86
C ALA A 110 -10.79 8.11 10.01
N LEU A 111 -9.71 7.37 10.28
CA LEU A 111 -8.37 7.95 10.47
C LEU A 111 -7.91 8.69 9.22
N LEU A 112 -8.07 8.07 8.04
CA LEU A 112 -7.77 8.66 6.74
C LEU A 112 -8.97 8.52 5.82
N THR A 113 -9.42 9.66 5.27
CA THR A 113 -10.47 9.72 4.26
C THR A 113 -9.86 10.17 2.93
N ALA A 114 -10.08 9.41 1.87
CA ALA A 114 -9.67 9.81 0.53
C ALA A 114 -10.54 10.97 0.04
N VAL A 115 -9.92 12.06 -0.43
CA VAL A 115 -10.64 13.22 -0.99
C VAL A 115 -10.53 13.22 -2.50
N SER A 116 -9.31 13.14 -3.03
CA SER A 116 -9.10 13.10 -4.47
C SER A 116 -7.82 12.34 -4.83
N ARG A 117 -7.85 11.70 -6.00
CA ARG A 117 -6.69 11.07 -6.63
C ARG A 117 -6.68 11.48 -8.09
N ILE A 118 -5.68 12.26 -8.47
CA ILE A 118 -5.50 12.71 -9.85
C ILE A 118 -4.25 12.02 -10.39
N VAL A 119 -4.47 11.02 -11.22
CA VAL A 119 -3.41 10.39 -12.00
C VAL A 119 -3.18 11.29 -13.21
N THR A 120 -2.00 11.88 -13.33
CA THR A 120 -1.62 12.54 -14.58
C THR A 120 -1.09 11.45 -15.51
N PRO A 121 -1.82 11.09 -16.58
CA PRO A 121 -1.34 10.09 -17.51
C PRO A 121 -0.04 10.56 -18.16
N GLU A 122 0.77 9.59 -18.58
CA GLU A 122 2.01 9.81 -19.33
C GLU A 122 1.72 10.80 -20.49
N ARG A 123 2.26 12.02 -20.40
CA ARG A 123 2.36 12.89 -21.59
C ARG A 123 3.56 12.39 -22.37
N ASP A 124 3.39 12.23 -23.68
CA ASP A 124 4.37 11.74 -24.67
C ASP A 124 5.61 12.64 -24.81
N GLU A 125 6.37 12.87 -23.73
CA GLU A 125 7.62 13.63 -23.79
C GLU A 125 8.73 12.91 -22.99
N GLY A 126 9.37 11.95 -23.67
CA GLY A 126 10.74 11.52 -23.38
C GLY A 126 10.90 10.20 -22.58
N PRO A 127 11.96 9.41 -22.88
CA PRO A 127 12.20 8.10 -22.27
C PRO A 127 12.58 8.24 -20.78
N GLY A 128 11.71 7.76 -19.88
CA GLY A 128 12.03 7.58 -18.45
C GLY A 128 11.04 8.14 -17.44
N HIS A 129 9.92 8.74 -17.85
CA HIS A 129 9.00 9.40 -16.93
C HIS A 129 8.03 8.41 -16.26
N ARG A 130 7.91 8.50 -14.93
CA ARG A 130 7.06 7.64 -14.08
C ARG A 130 5.68 8.29 -13.93
N PRO A 131 4.58 7.52 -13.78
CA PRO A 131 3.27 8.10 -13.54
C PRO A 131 3.31 8.95 -12.26
N ILE A 132 2.89 10.21 -12.40
CA ILE A 132 2.80 11.16 -11.29
C ILE A 132 1.35 11.15 -10.81
N VAL A 133 1.15 10.72 -9.57
CA VAL A 133 -0.17 10.67 -8.94
C VAL A 133 -0.23 11.74 -7.86
N LYS A 134 -1.16 12.69 -7.99
CA LYS A 134 -1.47 13.65 -6.94
C LYS A 134 -2.57 13.06 -6.06
N VAL A 135 -2.30 12.95 -4.77
CA VAL A 135 -3.21 12.36 -3.79
C VAL A 135 -3.58 13.39 -2.75
N GLU A 136 -4.87 13.53 -2.48
CA GLU A 136 -5.41 14.33 -1.40
C GLU A 136 -6.21 13.45 -0.43
N LYS A 137 -5.86 13.55 0.85
CA LYS A 137 -6.52 12.84 1.95
C LYS A 137 -6.80 13.78 3.11
N GLU A 138 -7.83 13.47 3.88
CA GLU A 138 -8.11 14.11 5.17
C GLU A 138 -7.72 13.18 6.31
N LEU A 139 -6.85 13.67 7.19
CA LEU A 139 -6.43 12.96 8.39
C LEU A 139 -7.18 13.46 9.61
N ALA A 140 -7.89 12.56 10.30
CA ALA A 140 -8.54 12.87 11.56
C ALA A 140 -7.50 13.26 12.62
N TRP A 141 -7.65 14.47 13.17
CA TRP A 141 -6.71 15.07 14.09
C TRP A 141 -7.37 15.46 15.40
N LYS A 142 -6.64 15.25 16.50
CA LYS A 142 -7.04 15.60 17.86
C LYS A 142 -5.85 16.18 18.59
N PHE A 143 -5.92 17.45 18.94
CA PHE A 143 -4.89 18.15 19.70
C PHE A 143 -5.55 18.86 20.88
N LEU A 144 -5.19 18.46 22.09
CA LEU A 144 -5.84 18.90 23.33
C LEU A 144 -7.37 18.63 23.25
N PHE A 145 -8.19 19.67 23.42
CA PHE A 145 -9.66 19.63 23.33
C PHE A 145 -10.21 19.87 21.92
N LEU A 146 -9.35 20.17 20.94
CA LEU A 146 -9.73 20.40 19.55
C LEU A 146 -9.68 19.10 18.74
N SER A 147 -10.73 18.85 17.97
CA SER A 147 -10.78 17.79 16.97
C SER A 147 -11.06 18.40 15.59
N GLY A 148 -10.37 17.93 14.55
CA GLY A 148 -10.48 18.46 13.20
C GLY A 148 -9.92 17.51 12.16
N THR A 149 -9.72 18.01 10.94
CA THR A 149 -9.09 17.27 9.84
C THR A 149 -7.85 18.02 9.35
N LEU A 150 -6.79 17.27 9.05
CA LEU A 150 -5.56 17.79 8.43
C LEU A 150 -5.54 17.36 6.95
N PRO A 151 -5.55 18.30 6.00
CA PRO A 151 -5.43 17.96 4.58
C PRO A 151 -3.99 17.55 4.26
N ILE A 152 -3.85 16.35 3.71
CA ILE A 152 -2.61 15.76 3.24
C ILE A 152 -2.63 15.77 1.72
N ARG A 153 -1.71 16.53 1.11
CA ARG A 153 -1.53 16.56 -0.35
C ARG A 153 -0.14 16.08 -0.68
N LEU A 154 -0.06 14.98 -1.41
CA LEU A 154 1.18 14.33 -1.79
C LEU A 154 1.28 14.21 -3.30
N ILE A 155 2.51 14.31 -3.79
CA ILE A 155 2.93 13.90 -5.12
C ILE A 155 3.55 12.51 -4.97
N VAL A 156 2.98 11.52 -5.63
CA VAL A 156 3.37 10.12 -5.56
C VAL A 156 3.96 9.70 -6.89
N LEU A 157 5.13 9.08 -6.83
CA LEU A 157 5.91 8.57 -7.95
C LEU A 157 5.99 7.06 -7.82
N GLU A 158 5.18 6.37 -8.62
CA GLU A 158 5.06 4.92 -8.60
C GLU A 158 6.12 4.25 -9.50
N ASN A 159 6.65 3.12 -9.05
CA ASN A 159 7.53 2.25 -9.85
C ASN A 159 7.06 0.79 -9.70
N PRO A 160 6.06 0.36 -10.48
CA PRO A 160 5.49 -0.98 -10.39
C PRO A 160 6.53 -2.08 -10.62
N LYS A 161 7.48 -1.89 -11.55
CA LYS A 161 8.52 -2.90 -11.85
C LYS A 161 9.43 -3.20 -10.66
N LYS A 162 9.61 -2.25 -9.74
CA LYS A 162 10.45 -2.42 -8.54
C LYS A 162 9.63 -2.53 -7.26
N LEU A 163 8.30 -2.59 -7.37
CA LEU A 163 7.35 -2.53 -6.24
C LEU A 163 7.71 -1.42 -5.23
N ARG A 164 8.08 -0.25 -5.76
CA ARG A 164 8.57 0.88 -4.98
C ARG A 164 7.77 2.12 -5.28
N VAL A 165 7.49 2.90 -4.25
CA VAL A 165 6.83 4.20 -4.36
C VAL A 165 7.63 5.23 -3.60
N LEU A 166 7.74 6.43 -4.18
CA LEU A 166 8.27 7.62 -3.53
C LEU A 166 7.12 8.63 -3.42
N TYR A 167 6.93 9.24 -2.27
CA TYR A 167 5.94 10.29 -2.05
C TYR A 167 6.59 11.52 -1.43
N LEU A 168 6.12 12.68 -1.87
CA LEU A 168 6.62 13.99 -1.50
C LEU A 168 5.44 14.89 -1.18
N LYS A 169 5.58 15.77 -0.19
CA LYS A 169 4.60 16.82 0.06
C LYS A 169 4.49 17.74 -1.17
N ASP A 170 3.25 18.01 -1.58
CA ASP A 170 2.95 19.06 -2.56
C ASP A 170 3.22 20.45 -1.96
N ALA A 171 3.50 21.46 -2.78
CA ALA A 171 3.81 22.82 -2.33
C ALA A 171 2.70 23.42 -1.43
N LYS A 172 1.44 23.06 -1.69
CA LYS A 172 0.26 23.46 -0.88
C LYS A 172 -0.16 22.40 0.15
N GLY A 173 0.58 21.31 0.28
CA GLY A 173 0.24 20.15 1.10
C GLY A 173 0.74 20.24 2.55
N ILE A 174 -0.01 19.66 3.49
CA ILE A 174 0.33 19.52 4.92
C ILE A 174 0.93 20.80 5.52
N ARG A 175 0.09 21.77 5.88
CA ARG A 175 0.54 23.07 6.44
C ARG A 175 1.34 22.94 7.74
N THR A 176 1.12 21.88 8.50
CA THR A 176 1.77 21.61 9.78
C THR A 176 3.17 21.00 9.63
N MET A 177 3.58 20.65 8.41
CA MET A 177 4.90 20.07 8.11
C MET A 177 5.63 20.96 7.13
N GLU A 178 6.90 21.27 7.39
CA GLU A 178 7.78 21.95 6.45
C GLU A 178 8.24 20.96 5.38
N THR A 179 8.79 19.82 5.82
CA THR A 179 9.16 18.71 4.97
C THR A 179 8.34 17.48 5.32
N PHE A 180 7.92 16.74 4.30
CA PHE A 180 7.28 15.44 4.44
C PHE A 180 7.54 14.66 3.16
N GLU A 181 8.46 13.71 3.25
CA GLU A 181 8.88 12.85 2.15
C GLU A 181 9.02 11.43 2.66
N GLY A 182 8.88 10.47 1.77
CA GLY A 182 9.18 9.11 2.12
C GLY A 182 9.05 8.17 0.95
N SER A 183 9.49 6.94 1.16
CA SER A 183 9.36 5.89 0.19
C SER A 183 8.99 4.59 0.87
N TYR A 184 8.32 3.72 0.12
CA TYR A 184 8.15 2.34 0.55
C TYR A 184 8.53 1.38 -0.55
N THR A 185 9.03 0.21 -0.14
CA THR A 185 9.37 -0.90 -1.03
C THR A 185 8.72 -2.17 -0.51
N VAL A 186 8.19 -2.98 -1.42
CA VAL A 186 7.62 -4.29 -1.12
C VAL A 186 8.59 -5.38 -1.54
N GLU A 187 9.00 -6.22 -0.58
CA GLU A 187 9.92 -7.35 -0.80
C GLU A 187 9.21 -8.67 -0.48
N PRO A 188 9.53 -9.77 -1.20
CA PRO A 188 9.01 -11.09 -0.87
C PRO A 188 9.54 -11.58 0.48
N LEU A 189 8.65 -12.18 1.28
CA LEU A 189 8.96 -12.83 2.54
C LEU A 189 8.54 -14.30 2.50
N TYR A 190 9.51 -15.21 2.63
CA TYR A 190 9.28 -16.65 2.54
C TYR A 190 8.89 -17.23 3.91
N VAL A 191 7.59 -17.22 4.22
CA VAL A 191 7.03 -17.52 5.55
C VAL A 191 7.35 -18.94 6.04
N ASP A 192 7.28 -19.93 5.14
CA ASP A 192 7.47 -21.33 5.48
C ASP A 192 8.90 -21.84 5.23
N ALA A 193 9.86 -20.95 4.95
CA ALA A 193 11.21 -21.33 4.55
C ALA A 193 11.92 -22.18 5.62
N GLU A 194 11.80 -21.83 6.91
CA GLU A 194 12.43 -22.57 8.00
C GLU A 194 11.94 -24.02 8.09
N ARG A 195 10.64 -24.23 7.85
CA ARG A 195 10.00 -25.56 7.92
C ARG A 195 10.20 -26.37 6.65
N LEU A 196 10.09 -25.75 5.48
CA LEU A 196 10.05 -26.44 4.18
C LEU A 196 11.42 -26.53 3.51
N CYS A 197 12.27 -25.52 3.66
CA CYS A 197 13.54 -25.42 2.94
C CYS A 197 14.76 -25.83 3.78
N LYS A 198 14.55 -26.26 5.04
CA LYS A 198 15.58 -26.79 5.95
C LYS A 198 16.80 -25.85 6.07
N ARG A 199 17.91 -26.15 5.39
CA ARG A 199 19.17 -25.39 5.44
C ARG A 199 19.31 -24.35 4.32
N ILE A 200 18.38 -24.34 3.36
CA ILE A 200 18.42 -23.41 2.22
C ILE A 200 17.68 -22.13 2.61
N LYS A 201 18.38 -20.99 2.54
CA LYS A 201 17.76 -19.66 2.66
C LYS A 201 17.47 -19.14 1.24
N PRO A 202 16.23 -19.27 0.74
CA PRO A 202 15.90 -18.86 -0.62
C PRO A 202 16.08 -17.35 -0.79
N LYS A 203 16.68 -16.94 -1.90
CA LYS A 203 16.85 -15.52 -2.27
C LYS A 203 15.85 -15.08 -3.32
N SER A 204 15.30 -16.02 -4.10
CA SER A 204 14.30 -15.77 -5.13
C SER A 204 13.03 -16.60 -4.96
N PRO A 205 11.88 -16.15 -5.52
CA PRO A 205 10.65 -16.93 -5.51
C PRO A 205 10.80 -18.29 -6.19
N GLU A 206 11.65 -18.39 -7.20
CA GLU A 206 11.95 -19.63 -7.93
C GLU A 206 12.71 -20.65 -7.06
N GLU A 207 13.74 -20.19 -6.35
CA GLU A 207 14.46 -21.02 -5.37
C GLU A 207 13.52 -21.50 -4.27
N TYR A 208 12.65 -20.59 -3.80
CA TYR A 208 11.67 -20.93 -2.78
C TYR A 208 10.65 -21.96 -3.27
N ARG A 209 10.15 -21.82 -4.51
CA ARG A 209 9.24 -22.81 -5.11
C ARG A 209 9.89 -24.19 -5.19
N LYS A 210 11.16 -24.26 -5.58
CA LYS A 210 11.93 -25.51 -5.64
C LYS A 210 12.11 -26.13 -4.25
N CYS A 211 12.60 -25.38 -3.27
CA CYS A 211 12.88 -25.95 -1.93
C CYS A 211 11.61 -26.26 -1.14
N SER A 212 10.52 -25.50 -1.34
CA SER A 212 9.24 -25.73 -0.66
C SER A 212 8.34 -26.76 -1.35
N GLY A 213 8.75 -27.27 -2.51
CA GLY A 213 7.91 -28.14 -3.35
C GLY A 213 6.63 -27.45 -3.82
N GLY A 214 6.66 -26.12 -3.99
CA GLY A 214 5.52 -25.30 -4.40
C GLY A 214 4.44 -25.09 -3.33
N LYS A 215 4.65 -25.55 -2.10
CA LYS A 215 3.67 -25.46 -1.00
C LYS A 215 3.92 -24.31 -0.03
N GLY A 216 5.05 -23.61 -0.17
CA GLY A 216 5.42 -22.51 0.71
C GLY A 216 4.66 -21.23 0.38
N ARG A 217 4.19 -20.53 1.41
CA ARG A 217 3.54 -19.22 1.27
C ARG A 217 4.57 -18.11 1.13
N ILE A 218 4.28 -17.15 0.26
CA ILE A 218 5.05 -15.91 0.09
C ILE A 218 4.20 -14.76 0.64
N ALA A 219 4.68 -14.14 1.72
CA ALA A 219 4.17 -12.87 2.26
C ALA A 219 4.92 -11.71 1.62
N SER A 220 4.52 -10.50 2.01
CA SER A 220 5.17 -9.26 1.62
C SER A 220 5.73 -8.55 2.84
N LYS A 221 7.01 -8.19 2.81
CA LYS A 221 7.62 -7.28 3.77
C LYS A 221 7.61 -5.88 3.16
N VAL A 222 6.96 -4.95 3.85
CA VAL A 222 6.95 -3.54 3.46
C VAL A 222 7.97 -2.79 4.31
N LYS A 223 8.91 -2.14 3.64
CA LYS A 223 9.88 -1.23 4.27
C LYS A 223 9.49 0.19 3.94
N VAL A 224 9.28 1.02 4.95
CA VAL A 224 8.93 2.43 4.84
C VAL A 224 10.05 3.27 5.42
N GLU A 225 10.52 4.24 4.64
CA GLU A 225 11.43 5.28 5.08
C GLU A 225 10.71 6.61 4.92
N GLN A 226 10.60 7.38 6.00
CA GLN A 226 9.91 8.67 5.98
C GLN A 226 10.75 9.71 6.70
N THR A 227 10.94 10.85 6.05
CA THR A 227 11.59 12.03 6.62
C THR A 227 10.56 13.14 6.74
N PHE A 228 10.49 13.77 7.91
CA PHE A 228 9.57 14.87 8.13
C PHE A 228 10.08 15.89 9.15
N ARG A 229 9.63 17.13 8.99
CA ARG A 229 9.94 18.26 9.87
C ARG A 229 8.67 19.08 10.06
N PRO A 230 8.22 19.33 11.30
CA PRO A 230 7.11 20.24 11.57
C PRO A 230 7.41 21.66 11.06
N ALA A 231 6.41 22.36 10.52
CA ALA A 231 6.54 23.76 10.13
C ALA A 231 6.24 24.68 11.30
N SER A 232 6.81 25.89 11.31
CA SER A 232 6.49 26.89 12.33
C SER A 232 4.98 27.23 12.36
N PRO A 233 4.35 27.33 13.54
CA PRO A 233 4.91 27.26 14.91
C PRO A 233 5.00 25.84 15.52
N TRP A 234 4.71 24.78 14.76
CA TRP A 234 4.72 23.40 15.22
C TRP A 234 6.13 22.81 15.42
N ASP A 235 7.17 23.55 15.04
CA ASP A 235 8.59 23.24 15.23
C ASP A 235 9.09 23.52 16.65
N LEU A 236 8.34 24.29 17.45
CA LEU A 236 8.65 24.56 18.86
C LEU A 236 8.76 23.27 19.70
N PRO A 237 9.59 23.20 20.76
CA PRO A 237 9.94 21.94 21.43
C PRO A 237 8.76 21.04 21.88
N LEU A 238 7.74 21.62 22.52
CA LEU A 238 6.57 20.85 22.98
C LEU A 238 5.67 20.43 21.81
N LEU A 239 5.46 21.32 20.84
CA LEU A 239 4.61 21.07 19.67
C LEU A 239 5.27 20.10 18.70
N SER A 240 6.57 20.21 18.50
CA SER A 240 7.34 19.32 17.62
C SER A 240 7.40 17.91 18.18
N SER A 241 7.57 17.76 19.50
CA SER A 241 7.44 16.44 20.16
C SER A 241 6.07 15.83 19.93
N TYR A 242 5.00 16.62 20.11
CA TYR A 242 3.63 16.16 19.81
C TYR A 242 3.47 15.75 18.35
N MET A 243 3.89 16.58 17.39
CA MET A 243 3.76 16.29 15.96
C MET A 243 4.54 15.04 15.57
N ARG A 244 5.76 14.84 16.09
CA ARG A 244 6.55 13.62 15.88
C ARG A 244 5.80 12.39 16.37
N ARG A 245 5.32 12.42 17.61
CA ARG A 245 4.57 11.32 18.19
C ARG A 245 3.29 11.05 17.40
N PHE A 246 2.55 12.09 17.05
CA PHE A 246 1.33 12.00 16.26
C PHE A 246 1.59 11.36 14.89
N THR A 247 2.64 11.78 14.18
CA THR A 247 3.03 11.20 12.90
C THR A 247 3.40 9.72 13.04
N VAL A 248 4.24 9.35 14.01
CA VAL A 248 4.63 7.95 14.24
C VAL A 248 3.43 7.08 14.58
N GLU A 249 2.59 7.51 15.52
CA GLU A 249 1.39 6.76 15.92
C GLU A 249 0.40 6.63 14.76
N THR A 250 0.23 7.68 13.96
CA THR A 250 -0.65 7.67 12.79
C THR A 250 -0.14 6.70 11.74
N THR A 251 1.13 6.80 11.33
CA THR A 251 1.70 5.90 10.32
C THR A 251 1.68 4.45 10.78
N LYS A 252 1.88 4.18 12.08
CA LYS A 252 1.72 2.84 12.64
C LYS A 252 0.28 2.32 12.49
N LYS A 253 -0.73 3.13 12.81
CA LYS A 253 -2.14 2.74 12.65
C LYS A 253 -2.50 2.49 11.19
N VAL A 254 -2.00 3.29 10.27
CA VAL A 254 -2.15 3.08 8.82
C VAL A 254 -1.58 1.71 8.41
N ALA A 255 -0.39 1.36 8.90
CA ALA A 255 0.20 0.04 8.65
C ALA A 255 -0.63 -1.12 9.24
N GLU A 256 -1.18 -0.96 10.44
CA GLU A 256 -2.09 -1.94 11.05
C GLU A 256 -3.38 -2.10 10.24
N ASP A 257 -3.94 -1.02 9.68
CA ASP A 257 -5.12 -1.07 8.82
C ASP A 257 -4.84 -1.80 7.50
N LEU A 258 -3.64 -1.60 6.93
CA LEU A 258 -3.17 -2.37 5.78
C LEU A 258 -3.01 -3.86 6.11
N GLN A 259 -2.53 -4.21 7.31
CA GLN A 259 -2.45 -5.59 7.78
C GLN A 259 -3.84 -6.23 7.92
N MET A 260 -4.82 -5.51 8.46
CA MET A 260 -6.20 -5.98 8.53
C MET A 260 -6.78 -6.23 7.13
N ARG A 261 -6.59 -5.29 6.19
CA ARG A 261 -7.05 -5.44 4.81
C ARG A 261 -6.39 -6.63 4.10
N ALA A 262 -5.09 -6.84 4.29
CA ALA A 262 -4.42 -8.03 3.80
C ALA A 262 -5.02 -9.31 4.40
N SER A 263 -5.41 -9.27 5.69
CA SER A 263 -6.08 -10.38 6.35
C SER A 263 -7.46 -10.67 5.78
N ASP A 264 -8.21 -9.64 5.39
CA ASP A 264 -9.53 -9.80 4.78
C ASP A 264 -9.43 -10.42 3.38
N LEU A 265 -8.45 -10.00 2.56
CA LEU A 265 -8.24 -10.54 1.20
C LEU A 265 -7.96 -12.05 1.18
N ARG A 266 -7.28 -12.57 2.21
CA ARG A 266 -7.05 -14.01 2.40
C ARG A 266 -8.19 -14.72 3.16
N GLY A 267 -9.14 -13.97 3.71
CA GLY A 267 -10.35 -14.48 4.37
C GLY A 267 -11.54 -14.66 3.42
N ILE A 268 -11.59 -13.89 2.32
CA ILE A 268 -12.68 -13.96 1.34
C ILE A 268 -12.59 -15.26 0.53
N PRO A 269 -13.62 -16.14 0.57
CA PRO A 269 -13.69 -17.31 -0.30
C PRO A 269 -13.85 -16.88 -1.78
N GLU A 270 -13.13 -17.53 -2.70
CA GLU A 270 -13.37 -17.36 -4.13
C GLU A 270 -14.83 -17.69 -4.44
N TYR A 271 -15.56 -16.74 -5.04
CA TYR A 271 -16.84 -17.03 -5.64
C TYR A 271 -16.59 -18.07 -6.74
N LYS A 272 -17.01 -19.32 -6.50
CA LYS A 272 -17.11 -20.32 -7.56
C LYS A 272 -18.20 -19.83 -8.50
N GLY A 273 -17.81 -19.15 -9.57
CA GLY A 273 -18.68 -18.92 -10.72
C GLY A 273 -18.94 -20.28 -11.37
N GLU A 274 -19.99 -20.95 -10.93
CA GLU A 274 -20.60 -22.04 -11.69
C GLU A 274 -21.32 -21.39 -12.87
N TYR A 275 -20.82 -21.67 -14.08
CA TYR A 275 -21.54 -21.54 -15.34
C TYR A 275 -21.71 -22.95 -15.91
#